data_AF-A0A8J6Z445-F1
#
_entry.id   AF-A0A8J6Z445-F1
#
_cell.length_a   1.000
_cell.length_b   1.000
_cell.length_c   1.000
_cell.angle_alpha   90.00
_cell.angle_beta   90.00
_cell.angle_gamma   90.00
#
_symmetry.space_group_name_H-M   'P 1'
#
loop_
_entity.id
_entity.type
_entity.pdbx_description
1 polymer ?
#
loop_
_entity_poly.entity_id
_entity_poly.type
_entity_poly.pdbx_seq_one_letter_code
_entity_poly.pdbx_strand_id
1 'polypeptide(L)'
;MGKKNVEGTYMELKIPVGVSNRHIHLSPEHLAYLFGEGFQLTVMKALSQPGQFAANETVIVRGPKGEQKMRILGPVRGASQVEISITDSFILGVPAVIRMSGDIEGTPGITVIGPKGELQLEKGVIVAKRHVHF
;
A
#
# COMPACT_ATOMS: atom_id res chain seq x y z
N MET A 1 37.21 44.19 18.49
CA MET A 1 36.98 42.78 18.89
C MET A 1 36.04 42.16 17.86
N GLY A 2 36.58 41.41 16.89
CA GLY A 2 35.84 40.96 15.71
C GLY A 2 34.79 39.90 16.03
N LYS A 3 33.58 40.06 15.49
CA LYS A 3 32.54 39.03 15.50
C LYS A 3 33.01 37.89 14.60
N LYS A 4 33.28 36.72 15.17
CA LYS A 4 33.48 35.50 14.37
C LYS A 4 32.12 35.08 13.82
N ASN A 5 31.90 35.27 12.52
CA ASN A 5 30.82 34.62 11.81
C ASN A 5 31.16 33.13 11.75
N VAL A 6 30.33 32.31 12.39
CA VAL A 6 30.41 30.86 12.26
C VAL A 6 29.62 30.52 11.00
N GLU A 7 30.31 30.44 9.86
CA GLU A 7 29.73 29.92 8.62
C GLU A 7 29.56 28.40 8.77
N GLY A 8 28.41 27.99 9.29
CA GLY A 8 27.99 26.59 9.23
C GLY A 8 27.53 26.28 7.81
N THR A 9 28.27 25.43 7.11
CA THR A 9 27.82 24.81 5.86
C THR A 9 26.69 23.84 6.17
N TYR A 10 25.44 24.28 6.05
CA TYR A 10 24.29 23.37 6.02
C TYR A 10 24.34 22.62 4.69
N MET A 11 24.70 21.33 4.71
CA MET A 11 24.52 20.46 3.56
C MET A 11 23.02 20.38 3.25
N GLU A 12 22.62 20.77 2.04
CA GLU A 12 21.24 20.78 1.60
C GLU A 12 20.75 19.31 1.43
N LEU A 13 20.19 18.73 2.49
CA LEU A 13 19.63 17.38 2.49
C LEU A 13 18.32 17.37 1.67
N LYS A 14 18.41 16.98 0.40
CA LYS A 14 17.23 16.78 -0.48
C LYS A 14 16.78 15.33 -0.42
N ILE A 15 15.53 15.11 -0.02
CA ILE A 15 14.90 13.79 0.01
C ILE A 15 13.83 13.74 -1.10
N PRO A 16 13.90 12.78 -2.04
CA PRO A 16 12.87 12.63 -3.07
C PRO A 16 11.54 12.22 -2.43
N VAL A 17 10.44 12.83 -2.88
CA VAL A 17 9.09 12.56 -2.39
C VAL A 17 8.42 11.48 -3.24
N GLY A 18 8.02 10.38 -2.60
CA GLY A 18 7.12 9.39 -3.17
C GLY A 18 5.66 9.70 -2.83
N VAL A 19 4.77 9.60 -3.81
CA VAL A 19 3.32 9.74 -3.60
C VAL A 19 2.66 8.40 -3.89
N SER A 20 1.94 7.86 -2.91
CA SER A 20 1.20 6.60 -3.04
C SER A 20 -0.28 6.88 -3.23
N ASN A 21 -0.85 6.32 -4.29
CA ASN A 21 -2.30 6.18 -4.42
C ASN A 21 -2.76 4.91 -3.69
N ARG A 22 -4.07 4.71 -3.54
CA ARG A 22 -4.65 3.49 -2.98
C ARG A 22 -4.18 2.24 -3.72
N HIS A 23 -3.77 1.23 -2.98
CA HIS A 23 -3.23 0.00 -3.55
C HIS A 23 -3.33 -1.17 -2.56
N ILE A 24 -3.02 -2.37 -3.06
CA ILE A 24 -3.01 -3.59 -2.27
C ILE A 24 -1.71 -4.36 -2.49
N HIS A 25 -1.19 -4.94 -1.42
CA HIS A 25 -0.23 -6.03 -1.46
C HIS A 25 -0.95 -7.34 -1.18
N LEU A 26 -0.56 -8.43 -1.86
CA LEU A 26 -1.20 -9.73 -1.72
C LEU A 26 -0.24 -10.77 -1.15
N SER A 27 -0.77 -11.71 -0.37
CA SER A 27 -0.09 -12.99 -0.09
C SER A 27 -0.10 -13.92 -1.30
N PRO A 28 0.82 -14.90 -1.39
CA PRO A 28 0.78 -15.92 -2.44
C PRO A 28 -0.56 -16.66 -2.51
N GLU A 29 -1.12 -17.00 -1.35
CA GLU A 29 -2.39 -17.70 -1.21
C GLU A 29 -3.56 -16.87 -1.76
N HIS A 30 -3.62 -15.59 -1.38
CA HIS A 30 -4.66 -14.68 -1.88
C HIS A 30 -4.48 -14.37 -3.36
N LEU A 31 -3.25 -14.27 -3.87
CA LEU A 31 -3.01 -14.14 -5.31
C LEU A 31 -3.56 -15.36 -6.07
N ALA A 32 -3.22 -16.56 -5.61
CA ALA A 32 -3.71 -17.80 -6.22
C ALA A 32 -5.25 -17.89 -6.18
N TYR A 33 -5.88 -17.50 -5.08
CA TYR A 33 -7.33 -17.48 -4.98
C TYR A 33 -7.99 -16.48 -5.95
N LEU A 34 -7.45 -15.26 -6.02
CA LEU A 34 -8.05 -14.16 -6.78
C LEU A 34 -7.78 -14.27 -8.29
N PHE A 35 -6.66 -14.88 -8.70
CA PHE A 35 -6.20 -14.90 -10.10
C PHE A 35 -5.98 -16.31 -10.68
N GLY A 36 -5.97 -17.36 -9.85
CA GLY A 36 -5.76 -18.75 -10.22
C GLY A 36 -4.43 -19.32 -9.73
N GLU A 37 -4.39 -20.64 -9.49
CA GLU A 37 -3.17 -21.33 -9.07
C GLU A 37 -2.01 -21.11 -10.05
N GLY A 38 -0.81 -20.87 -9.53
CA GLY A 38 0.39 -20.62 -10.32
C GLY A 38 0.46 -19.25 -11.00
N PHE A 39 -0.53 -18.38 -10.82
CA PHE A 39 -0.53 -17.04 -11.40
C PHE A 39 0.64 -16.18 -10.88
N GLN A 40 1.25 -15.41 -11.77
CA GLN A 40 2.33 -14.47 -11.44
C GLN A 40 1.95 -13.05 -11.86
N LEU A 41 2.19 -12.09 -10.98
CA LEU A 41 1.98 -10.68 -11.27
C LEU A 41 2.88 -10.23 -12.42
N THR A 42 2.34 -9.39 -13.31
CA THR A 42 3.11 -8.85 -14.42
C THR A 42 3.57 -7.42 -14.09
N VAL A 43 4.84 -7.12 -14.35
CA VAL A 43 5.41 -5.81 -14.03
C VAL A 43 4.84 -4.75 -14.97
N MET A 44 4.20 -3.72 -14.42
CA MET A 44 3.81 -2.51 -15.15
C MET A 44 4.91 -1.44 -15.05
N LYS A 45 5.39 -1.17 -13.83
CA LYS A 45 6.40 -0.12 -13.58
C LYS A 45 7.17 -0.41 -12.29
N ALA A 46 8.50 -0.30 -12.35
CA ALA A 46 9.35 -0.33 -11.16
C ALA A 46 9.07 0.88 -10.25
N LEU A 47 9.10 0.67 -8.93
CA LEU A 47 9.00 1.72 -7.92
C LEU A 47 10.38 2.14 -7.43
N SER A 48 10.44 3.17 -6.58
CA SER A 48 11.69 3.70 -6.04
C SER A 48 12.42 2.72 -5.12
N GLN A 49 11.68 1.87 -4.41
CA GLN A 49 12.27 0.82 -3.59
C GLN A 49 12.74 -0.35 -4.46
N PRO A 50 14.01 -0.80 -4.32
CA PRO A 50 14.55 -1.90 -5.10
C PRO A 50 13.66 -3.16 -5.05
N GLY A 51 13.35 -3.71 -6.21
CA GLY A 51 12.52 -4.91 -6.36
C GLY A 51 11.01 -4.70 -6.21
N GLN A 52 10.54 -3.52 -5.77
CA GLN A 52 9.10 -3.23 -5.72
C GLN A 52 8.59 -2.75 -7.08
N PHE A 53 7.36 -3.13 -7.44
CA PHE A 53 6.75 -2.74 -8.70
C PHE A 53 5.23 -2.55 -8.57
N ALA A 54 4.68 -1.66 -9.40
CA ALA A 54 3.25 -1.68 -9.71
C ALA A 54 2.99 -2.77 -10.75
N ALA A 55 1.99 -3.62 -10.52
CA ALA A 55 1.62 -4.70 -11.41
C ALA A 55 0.57 -4.26 -12.47
N ASN A 56 0.43 -4.93 -13.61
CA ASN A 56 -0.66 -4.59 -14.54
C ASN A 56 -2.03 -4.96 -13.98
N GLU A 57 -2.06 -5.89 -13.03
CA GLU A 57 -3.25 -6.38 -12.37
C GLU A 57 -3.82 -5.37 -11.36
N THR A 58 -5.14 -5.47 -11.21
CA THR A 58 -5.93 -4.68 -10.27
C THR A 58 -7.01 -5.58 -9.67
N VAL A 59 -7.48 -5.23 -8.48
CA VAL A 59 -8.64 -5.85 -7.84
C VAL A 59 -9.70 -4.79 -7.56
N ILE A 60 -10.93 -5.24 -7.30
CA ILE A 60 -11.93 -4.41 -6.63
C ILE A 60 -11.82 -4.67 -5.13
N VAL A 61 -11.76 -3.60 -4.34
CA VAL A 61 -11.85 -3.65 -2.88
C VAL A 61 -13.18 -3.06 -2.50
N ARG A 62 -14.02 -3.85 -1.82
CA ARG A 62 -15.40 -3.51 -1.48
C ARG A 62 -15.55 -3.49 0.03
N GLY A 63 -16.00 -2.35 0.56
CA GLY A 63 -16.42 -2.20 1.94
C GLY A 63 -17.94 -2.02 2.05
N PRO A 64 -18.47 -1.83 3.28
CA PRO A 64 -19.91 -1.74 3.52
C PRO A 64 -20.65 -0.63 2.76
N LYS A 65 -19.96 0.46 2.39
CA LYS A 65 -20.58 1.63 1.74
C LYS A 65 -20.32 1.72 0.23
N GLY A 66 -19.33 1.00 -0.29
CA GLY A 66 -18.92 1.14 -1.67
C GLY A 66 -17.66 0.38 -2.00
N GLU A 67 -17.19 0.55 -3.23
CA GLU A 67 -16.03 -0.16 -3.74
C GLU A 67 -15.08 0.76 -4.52
N GLN A 68 -13.83 0.32 -4.62
CA GLN A 68 -12.77 1.01 -5.32
C GLN A 68 -11.90 0.01 -6.09
N LYS A 69 -11.50 0.37 -7.31
CA LYS A 69 -10.48 -0.36 -8.06
C LYS A 69 -9.10 0.00 -7.52
N MET A 70 -8.30 -1.00 -7.18
CA MET A 70 -6.97 -0.81 -6.59
C MET A 70 -5.89 -1.54 -7.38
N ARG A 71 -4.74 -0.87 -7.54
CA ARG A 71 -3.53 -1.43 -8.15
C ARG A 71 -2.88 -2.43 -7.20
N ILE A 72 -2.40 -3.56 -7.72
CA ILE A 72 -1.56 -4.47 -6.94
C ILE A 72 -0.11 -3.98 -7.00
N LEU A 73 0.55 -3.92 -5.84
CA LEU A 73 1.99 -3.70 -5.74
C LEU A 73 2.69 -5.01 -5.39
N GLY A 74 3.63 -5.39 -6.25
CA GLY A 74 4.45 -6.58 -6.11
C GLY A 74 5.85 -6.30 -5.54
N PRO A 75 6.59 -7.36 -5.16
CA PRO A 75 6.19 -8.77 -5.21
C PRO A 75 5.15 -9.11 -4.14
N VAL A 76 4.60 -10.34 -4.22
CA VAL A 76 3.75 -10.88 -3.14
C VAL A 76 4.50 -10.87 -1.80
N ARG A 77 3.76 -10.69 -0.71
CA ARG A 77 4.30 -10.57 0.66
C ARG A 77 3.75 -11.68 1.56
N GLY A 78 4.24 -11.78 2.80
CA GLY A 78 3.71 -12.77 3.75
C GLY A 78 2.23 -12.57 4.12
N ALA A 79 1.71 -11.34 4.00
CA ALA A 79 0.32 -11.02 4.31
C ALA A 79 -0.24 -10.01 3.30
N SER A 80 -1.56 -10.08 3.07
CA SER A 80 -2.27 -9.07 2.29
C SER A 80 -2.48 -7.80 3.11
N GLN A 81 -2.33 -6.64 2.46
CA GLN A 81 -2.51 -5.33 3.08
C GLN A 81 -3.10 -4.35 2.07
N VAL A 82 -4.13 -3.62 2.49
CA VAL A 82 -4.76 -2.57 1.69
C VAL A 82 -4.35 -1.22 2.27
N GLU A 83 -3.73 -0.39 1.45
CA GLU A 83 -3.34 0.97 1.82
C GLU A 83 -4.30 1.96 1.16
N ILE A 84 -4.97 2.76 1.98
CA ILE A 84 -6.00 3.71 1.54
C ILE A 84 -5.73 5.11 2.10
N SER A 85 -6.36 6.13 1.50
CA SER A 85 -6.43 7.45 2.11
C SER A 85 -7.53 7.52 3.18
N ILE A 86 -7.53 8.58 3.99
CA ILE A 86 -8.64 8.88 4.91
C ILE A 86 -9.95 9.05 4.12
N THR A 87 -9.91 9.71 2.96
CA THR A 87 -11.09 9.90 2.10
C THR A 87 -11.65 8.55 1.61
N ASP A 88 -10.77 7.64 1.22
CA ASP A 88 -11.17 6.30 0.76
C ASP A 88 -11.86 5.51 1.87
N SER A 89 -11.50 5.71 3.14
CA SER A 89 -12.14 5.02 4.27
C SER A 89 -13.62 5.40 4.39
N PHE A 90 -13.98 6.66 4.10
CA PHE A 90 -15.38 7.09 4.06
C PHE A 90 -16.15 6.46 2.89
N ILE A 91 -15.52 6.36 1.72
CA ILE A 91 -16.11 5.76 0.51
C ILE A 91 -16.37 4.26 0.73
N LEU A 92 -15.38 3.55 1.28
CA LEU A 92 -15.49 2.12 1.56
C LEU A 92 -16.37 1.84 2.78
N GLY A 93 -16.47 2.79 3.71
CA GLY A 93 -17.25 2.62 4.94
C GLY A 93 -16.52 1.82 6.01
N VAL A 94 -15.20 1.97 6.10
CA VAL A 94 -14.34 1.29 7.10
C VAL A 94 -13.66 2.32 8.02
N PRO A 95 -13.33 1.95 9.27
CA PRO A 95 -12.55 2.82 10.15
C PRO A 95 -11.19 3.20 9.55
N ALA A 96 -10.82 4.47 9.63
CA ALA A 96 -9.47 4.93 9.26
C ALA A 96 -8.48 4.60 10.39
N VAL A 97 -7.59 3.63 10.18
CA VAL A 97 -6.55 3.26 11.15
C VAL A 97 -5.18 3.57 10.56
N ILE A 98 -4.47 4.54 11.16
CA ILE A 98 -3.15 4.97 10.68
C ILE A 98 -2.08 4.01 11.19
N ARG A 99 -1.33 3.37 10.28
CA ARG A 99 -0.30 2.37 10.61
C ARG A 99 0.92 2.45 9.70
N MET A 100 2.02 1.84 10.14
CA MET A 100 3.16 1.55 9.27
C MET A 100 2.84 0.31 8.42
N SER A 101 3.47 0.19 7.24
CA SER A 101 3.33 -1.00 6.40
C SER A 101 3.81 -2.24 7.19
N GLY A 102 3.03 -3.32 7.17
CA GLY A 102 3.25 -4.55 7.93
C GLY A 102 2.58 -4.60 9.31
N ASP A 103 2.18 -3.46 9.88
CA ASP A 103 1.48 -3.39 11.17
C ASP A 103 -0.04 -3.50 10.97
N ILE A 104 -0.51 -4.74 10.78
CA ILE A 104 -1.90 -5.04 10.41
C ILE A 104 -2.76 -5.57 11.57
N GLU A 105 -2.22 -5.73 12.78
CA GLU A 105 -3.00 -6.27 13.91
C GLU A 105 -4.05 -5.26 14.42
N GLY A 106 -5.26 -5.74 14.70
CA GLY A 106 -6.37 -4.89 15.14
C GLY A 106 -6.83 -3.87 14.08
N THR A 107 -6.52 -4.10 12.80
CA THR A 107 -7.00 -3.27 11.69
C THR A 107 -8.29 -3.86 11.11
N PRO A 108 -9.12 -3.05 10.43
CA PRO A 108 -10.33 -3.55 9.78
C PRO A 108 -10.02 -4.56 8.68
N GLY A 109 -10.97 -5.48 8.49
CA GLY A 109 -11.06 -6.33 7.31
C GLY A 109 -11.75 -5.65 6.13
N ILE A 110 -11.73 -6.31 4.97
CA ILE A 110 -12.44 -5.86 3.76
C ILE A 110 -12.58 -6.98 2.74
N THR A 111 -13.55 -6.86 1.84
CA THR A 111 -13.72 -7.79 0.73
C THR A 111 -12.80 -7.42 -0.44
N VAL A 112 -12.13 -8.41 -1.02
CA VAL A 112 -11.25 -8.25 -2.19
C VAL A 112 -11.70 -9.17 -3.30
N ILE A 113 -11.87 -8.62 -4.50
CA ILE A 113 -12.47 -9.30 -5.65
C ILE A 113 -11.49 -9.25 -6.82
N GLY A 114 -11.10 -10.43 -7.26
CA GLY A 114 -10.27 -10.67 -8.43
C GLY A 114 -11.05 -11.35 -9.55
N PRO A 115 -10.40 -11.61 -10.69
CA PRO A 115 -11.06 -12.22 -11.85
C PRO A 115 -11.51 -13.68 -11.63
N LYS A 116 -10.97 -14.39 -10.63
CA LYS A 116 -11.26 -15.81 -10.36
C LYS A 116 -12.00 -16.06 -9.04
N GLY A 117 -12.12 -15.06 -8.18
CA GLY A 117 -12.73 -15.23 -6.87
C GLY A 117 -12.86 -13.93 -6.08
N GLU A 118 -13.58 -14.04 -4.97
CA GLU A 118 -13.78 -13.01 -3.97
C GLU A 118 -13.45 -13.58 -2.59
N LEU A 119 -12.64 -12.88 -1.82
CA LEU A 119 -12.30 -13.29 -0.46
C LEU A 119 -12.52 -12.15 0.54
N GLN A 120 -12.84 -12.53 1.77
CA GLN A 120 -12.93 -11.62 2.89
C GLN A 120 -11.61 -11.61 3.65
N LEU A 121 -10.98 -10.44 3.74
CA LEU A 121 -9.89 -10.22 4.68
C LEU A 121 -10.50 -9.92 6.06
N GLU A 122 -10.01 -10.58 7.10
CA GLU A 122 -10.39 -10.30 8.50
C GLU A 122 -9.68 -9.06 9.07
N LYS A 123 -8.50 -8.74 8.52
CA LYS A 123 -7.66 -7.57 8.87
C LYS A 123 -6.80 -7.16 7.68
N GLY A 124 -6.18 -5.99 7.75
CA GLY A 124 -5.17 -5.55 6.79
C GLY A 124 -5.44 -4.21 6.11
N VAL A 125 -6.54 -3.52 6.43
CA VAL A 125 -6.83 -2.19 5.89
C VAL A 125 -6.19 -1.10 6.75
N ILE A 126 -5.33 -0.28 6.14
CA ILE A 126 -4.64 0.81 6.83
C ILE A 126 -4.70 2.12 6.04
N VAL A 127 -4.63 3.23 6.77
CA VAL A 127 -4.17 4.51 6.23
C VAL A 127 -2.66 4.57 6.44
N ALA A 128 -1.90 4.66 5.35
CA ALA A 128 -0.44 4.62 5.41
C ALA A 128 0.12 5.82 6.19
N LYS A 129 0.89 5.55 7.25
CA LYS A 129 1.63 6.56 8.00
C LYS A 129 2.82 7.03 7.15
N ARG A 130 2.97 8.34 6.96
CA ARG A 130 4.13 8.93 6.27
C ARG A 130 5.44 8.50 6.93
N HIS A 131 6.43 8.15 6.13
CA HIS A 131 7.75 7.73 6.59
C HIS A 131 8.82 8.03 5.53
N VAL A 132 10.08 7.97 5.94
CA VAL A 132 11.25 8.12 5.09
C VAL A 132 11.99 6.78 5.09
N HIS A 133 12.34 6.28 3.91
CA HIS A 133 13.32 5.20 3.78
C HIS A 133 14.69 5.83 3.65
N PHE A 134 15.62 5.40 4.50
CA PHE A 134 17.02 5.77 4.44
C PHE A 134 17.84 4.66 3.76
#